data_AF-A0A951GGZ6-F1
#
_entry.id   AF-A0A951GGZ6-F1
#
_cell.length_a   1.000
_cell.length_b   1.000
_cell.length_c   1.000
_cell.angle_alpha   90.00
_cell.angle_beta   90.00
_cell.angle_gamma   90.00
#
_symmetry.space_group_name_H-M   'P 1'
#
loop_
_entity.id
_entity.type
_entity.pdbx_description
1 polymer ?
#
loop_
_entity_poly.entity_id
_entity_poly.type
_entity_poly.pdbx_seq_one_letter_code
_entity_poly.pdbx_strand_id
1 'polypeptide(L)'
;RPVFGRSKTIRGIVLAGVATTAAAPVIGLRWEIGLLVGGFTMAGDLFSSFCKRRLGLPTSSRASGLDQVPEALLPLLACRELLALTAADILVCVVMFAAGEVVLSRLLYAFRLRDRPY
;
A
#
# COMPACT_ATOMS: atom_id res chain seq x y z
N ARG A 1 24.46 3.35 -3.46
CA ARG A 1 23.20 2.63 -3.80
C ARG A 1 22.05 3.62 -3.65
N PRO A 2 21.14 3.78 -4.64
CA PRO A 2 19.99 4.68 -4.50
C PRO A 2 19.10 4.23 -3.33
N VAL A 3 18.66 5.19 -2.50
CA VAL A 3 18.00 4.89 -1.21
C VAL A 3 16.63 4.24 -1.39
N PHE A 4 15.88 4.59 -2.45
CA PHE A 4 14.50 4.12 -2.66
C PHE A 4 14.23 3.43 -4.01
N GLY A 5 15.24 3.32 -4.89
CA GLY A 5 15.06 2.81 -6.26
C GLY A 5 14.41 3.84 -7.20
N ARG A 6 14.62 3.69 -8.52
CA ARG A 6 14.22 4.67 -9.56
C ARG A 6 12.71 4.75 -9.83
N SER A 7 11.92 3.82 -9.29
CA SER A 7 10.49 3.69 -9.65
C SER A 7 9.55 4.56 -8.82
N LYS A 8 10.02 5.22 -7.76
CA LYS A 8 9.18 6.07 -6.91
C LYS A 8 9.24 7.53 -7.36
N THR A 9 8.15 7.98 -7.97
CA THR A 9 8.02 9.35 -8.46
C THR A 9 7.19 10.16 -7.48
N ILE A 10 7.56 11.43 -7.29
CA ILE A 10 6.77 12.40 -6.51
C ILE A 10 5.34 12.49 -7.08
N ARG A 11 5.20 12.35 -8.40
CA ARG A 11 3.90 12.28 -9.09
C ARG A 11 3.01 11.15 -8.56
N GLY A 12 3.57 9.96 -8.33
CA GLY A 12 2.82 8.82 -7.78
C GLY A 12 2.32 9.09 -6.36
N ILE A 13 3.16 9.70 -5.51
CA ILE A 13 2.77 10.04 -4.12
C ILE A 13 1.65 11.07 -4.12
N VAL A 14 1.78 12.14 -4.92
CA VAL A 14 0.75 13.18 -5.03
C VAL A 14 -0.55 12.60 -5.58
N LEU A 15 -0.47 11.80 -6.65
CA LEU A 15 -1.66 11.20 -7.26
C LEU A 15 -2.39 10.27 -6.29
N ALA A 16 -1.67 9.45 -5.53
CA ALA A 16 -2.28 8.58 -4.53
C ALA A 16 -2.94 9.37 -3.40
N GLY A 17 -2.30 10.43 -2.90
CA GLY A 17 -2.89 11.32 -1.91
C GLY A 17 -4.17 11.97 -2.42
N VAL A 18 -4.16 12.52 -3.64
CA VAL A 18 -5.35 13.15 -4.24
C VAL A 18 -6.46 12.13 -4.48
N ALA A 19 -6.13 10.96 -5.03
CA ALA A 19 -7.12 9.91 -5.32
C ALA A 19 -7.79 9.37 -4.04
N THR A 20 -7.01 9.08 -3.00
CA THR A 20 -7.53 8.60 -1.71
C THR A 20 -8.35 9.67 -0.98
N THR A 21 -7.92 10.92 -1.01
CA THR A 21 -8.67 12.07 -0.46
C THR A 21 -10.00 12.28 -1.18
N ALA A 22 -10.01 12.20 -2.52
CA ALA A 22 -11.22 12.34 -3.33
C ALA A 22 -12.17 11.15 -3.19
N ALA A 23 -11.64 9.94 -2.97
CA ALA A 23 -12.44 8.73 -2.79
C ALA A 23 -13.09 8.65 -1.39
N ALA A 24 -12.48 9.22 -0.36
CA ALA A 24 -12.98 9.13 1.02
C ALA A 24 -14.44 9.63 1.19
N PRO A 25 -14.84 10.80 0.66
CA PRO A 25 -16.24 11.25 0.73
C PRO A 25 -17.24 10.32 0.04
N VAL A 26 -16.83 9.61 -1.01
CA VAL A 26 -17.71 8.71 -1.78
C VAL A 26 -18.16 7.51 -0.94
N ILE A 27 -17.31 7.09 0.01
CA ILE A 27 -17.59 6.00 0.95
C ILE A 27 -18.08 6.51 2.31
N GLY A 28 -18.47 7.78 2.41
CA GLY A 28 -18.99 8.39 3.64
C GLY A 28 -17.92 8.72 4.69
N LEU A 29 -16.63 8.69 4.31
CA LEU A 29 -15.53 9.07 5.18
C LEU A 29 -15.14 10.53 4.97
N ARG A 30 -14.55 11.14 5.99
CA ARG A 30 -14.02 12.50 5.87
C ARG A 30 -12.75 12.51 5.00
N TRP A 31 -12.54 13.60 4.27
CA TRP A 31 -11.40 13.76 3.36
C TRP A 31 -10.05 13.65 4.10
N GLU A 32 -9.98 14.02 5.38
CA GLU A 32 -8.75 13.91 6.18
C GLU A 32 -8.29 12.45 6.33
N ILE A 33 -9.24 11.51 6.39
CA ILE A 33 -8.94 10.07 6.45
C ILE A 33 -8.31 9.63 5.13
N GLY A 34 -8.84 10.08 3.99
CA GLY A 34 -8.26 9.79 2.69
C GLY A 34 -6.82 10.29 2.57
N LEU A 35 -6.56 11.53 3.02
CA LEU A 35 -5.21 12.10 3.02
C LEU A 35 -4.23 11.30 3.90
N LEU A 36 -4.66 10.93 5.11
CA LEU A 36 -3.87 10.10 6.03
C LEU A 36 -3.58 8.74 5.41
N VAL A 37 -4.60 8.06 4.89
CA VAL A 37 -4.44 6.76 4.24
C VAL A 37 -3.44 6.84 3.09
N GLY A 38 -3.62 7.78 2.15
CA GLY A 38 -2.71 7.95 1.02
C GLY A 38 -1.26 8.23 1.44
N GLY A 39 -1.07 9.09 2.45
CA GLY A 39 0.25 9.41 2.98
C GLY A 39 0.93 8.22 3.66
N PHE A 40 0.23 7.54 4.55
CA PHE A 40 0.79 6.41 5.31
C PHE A 40 0.99 5.15 4.46
N THR A 41 0.14 4.90 3.45
CA THR A 41 0.39 3.83 2.46
C THR A 41 1.68 4.10 1.69
N MET A 42 1.89 5.33 1.20
CA MET A 42 3.13 5.71 0.51
C MET A 42 4.36 5.63 1.43
N ALA A 43 4.20 5.97 2.71
CA ALA A 43 5.25 5.80 3.71
C ALA A 43 5.58 4.31 3.94
N GLY A 44 4.57 3.43 3.97
CA GLY A 44 4.73 1.98 4.09
C GLY A 44 5.50 1.38 2.92
N ASP A 45 5.14 1.76 1.70
CA ASP A 45 5.86 1.34 0.50
C ASP A 45 7.33 1.82 0.58
N LEU A 46 7.57 3.08 0.98
CA LEU A 46 8.93 3.63 1.16
C LEU A 46 9.74 2.84 2.20
N PHE A 47 9.11 2.51 3.33
CA PHE A 47 9.70 1.71 4.38
C PHE A 47 10.06 0.30 3.90
N SER A 48 9.14 -0.39 3.21
CA SER A 48 9.44 -1.70 2.63
C SER A 48 10.62 -1.62 1.65
N SER A 49 10.61 -0.62 0.78
CA SER A 49 11.69 -0.41 -0.20
C SER A 49 13.04 -0.21 0.48
N PHE A 50 13.08 0.56 1.58
CA PHE A 50 14.28 0.73 2.41
C PHE A 50 14.73 -0.58 3.06
N CYS A 51 13.81 -1.33 3.68
CA CYS A 51 14.11 -2.64 4.27
C CYS A 51 14.67 -3.61 3.22
N LYS A 52 14.08 -3.67 2.02
CA LYS A 52 14.60 -4.45 0.89
C LYS A 52 16.03 -4.07 0.51
N ARG A 53 16.37 -2.77 0.51
CA ARG A 53 17.75 -2.30 0.22
C ARG A 53 18.74 -2.74 1.29
N ARG A 54 18.33 -2.74 2.57
CA ARG A 54 19.16 -3.15 3.70
C ARG A 54 19.39 -4.67 3.72
N LEU A 55 18.42 -5.45 3.28
CA LEU A 55 18.52 -6.90 3.08
C LEU A 55 19.28 -7.31 1.80
N GLY A 56 19.79 -6.34 1.02
CA GLY A 56 20.58 -6.63 -0.18
C GLY A 56 19.76 -7.08 -1.41
N LEU A 57 18.44 -7.02 -1.36
CA LEU A 57 17.57 -7.44 -2.45
C LEU A 57 17.65 -6.47 -3.65
N PRO A 58 17.64 -6.94 -4.92
CA PRO A 58 17.76 -6.07 -6.10
C PRO A 58 16.55 -5.15 -6.31
N THR A 59 16.71 -4.03 -7.01
CA THR A 59 15.58 -3.12 -7.31
C THR A 59 14.54 -3.86 -8.16
N SER A 60 13.25 -3.69 -7.85
CA SER A 60 12.14 -4.48 -8.42
C SER A 60 12.09 -5.96 -8.01
N SER A 61 12.93 -6.41 -7.07
CA SER A 61 12.68 -7.70 -6.40
C SER A 61 11.40 -7.58 -5.59
N ARG A 62 10.49 -8.51 -5.79
CA ARG A 62 9.29 -8.61 -4.97
C ARG A 62 9.61 -9.31 -3.66
N ALA A 63 9.18 -8.73 -2.54
CA ALA A 63 9.22 -9.38 -1.24
C ALA A 63 7.79 -9.44 -0.71
N SER A 64 7.07 -10.51 -1.08
CA SER A 64 5.70 -10.75 -0.61
C SER A 64 5.67 -10.75 0.91
N GLY A 65 4.70 -10.04 1.50
CA GLY A 65 4.64 -9.77 2.94
C GLY A 65 5.41 -8.51 3.35
N LEU A 66 6.68 -8.37 2.97
CA LEU A 66 7.46 -7.17 3.33
C LEU A 66 6.92 -5.90 2.65
N ASP A 67 6.39 -6.04 1.43
CA ASP A 67 5.74 -4.95 0.69
C ASP A 67 4.32 -4.69 1.23
N GLN A 68 3.52 -5.74 1.38
CA GLN A 68 2.09 -5.65 1.70
C GLN A 68 1.80 -5.21 3.13
N VAL A 69 2.58 -5.70 4.10
CA VAL A 69 2.30 -5.46 5.52
C VAL A 69 2.46 -3.99 5.86
N PRO A 70 3.58 -3.30 5.56
CA PRO A 70 3.71 -1.88 5.86
C PRO A 70 2.71 -1.01 5.10
N GLU A 71 2.41 -1.34 3.83
CA GLU A 71 1.48 -0.58 2.99
C GLU A 71 0.04 -0.62 3.49
N ALA A 72 -0.40 -1.74 4.08
CA ALA A 72 -1.72 -1.88 4.68
C ALA A 72 -1.76 -1.48 6.16
N LEU A 73 -0.74 -1.84 6.94
CA LEU A 73 -0.75 -1.68 8.39
C LEU A 73 -0.60 -0.22 8.83
N LEU A 74 0.33 0.52 8.23
CA LEU A 74 0.59 1.91 8.62
C LEU A 74 -0.63 2.84 8.47
N PRO A 75 -1.38 2.85 7.34
CA PRO A 75 -2.57 3.68 7.24
C PRO A 75 -3.67 3.25 8.21
N LEU A 76 -3.86 1.95 8.45
CA LEU A 76 -4.85 1.45 9.41
C LEU A 76 -4.52 1.87 10.84
N LEU A 77 -3.24 1.83 11.22
CA LEU A 77 -2.79 2.31 12.52
C LEU A 77 -2.97 3.83 12.65
N ALA A 78 -2.67 4.60 11.61
CA ALA A 78 -2.85 6.04 11.60
C ALA A 78 -4.33 6.46 11.72
N CYS A 79 -5.24 5.67 11.15
CA CYS A 79 -6.68 5.92 11.19
C CYS A 79 -7.41 5.16 12.30
N ARG A 80 -6.71 4.44 13.18
CA ARG A 80 -7.30 3.55 14.19
C ARG A 80 -8.34 4.26 15.06
N GLU A 81 -7.97 5.38 15.67
CA GLU A 81 -8.88 6.15 16.53
C GLU A 81 -10.00 6.83 15.74
N LEU A 82 -9.70 7.30 14.52
CA LEU A 82 -10.66 7.99 13.66
C LEU A 82 -11.75 7.07 13.10
N LEU A 83 -11.42 5.80 12.89
CA LEU A 83 -12.31 4.76 12.37
C LEU A 83 -12.76 3.76 13.46
N ALA A 84 -12.40 4.02 14.73
CA ALA A 84 -12.67 3.13 15.86
C ALA A 84 -12.27 1.65 15.61
N LEU A 85 -11.13 1.43 14.96
CA LEU A 85 -10.68 0.10 14.55
C LEU A 85 -10.17 -0.71 15.75
N THR A 86 -10.65 -1.95 15.86
CA THR A 86 -10.09 -2.93 16.78
C THR A 86 -8.84 -3.59 16.20
N ALA A 87 -8.05 -4.26 17.03
CA ALA A 87 -6.91 -5.04 16.56
C ALA A 87 -7.33 -6.16 15.58
N ALA A 88 -8.53 -6.71 15.76
CA ALA A 88 -9.11 -7.71 14.87
C ALA A 88 -9.44 -7.10 13.50
N ASP A 89 -10.05 -5.91 13.45
CA ASP A 89 -10.36 -5.22 12.18
C ASP A 89 -9.08 -4.94 11.39
N ILE A 90 -8.04 -4.45 12.06
CA ILE A 90 -6.74 -4.19 11.43
C ILE A 90 -6.16 -5.49 10.85
N LEU A 91 -6.17 -6.58 11.62
CA LEU A 91 -5.67 -7.87 11.16
C LEU A 91 -6.44 -8.37 9.92
N VAL A 92 -7.77 -8.31 9.97
CA VAL A 92 -8.65 -8.71 8.85
C VAL A 92 -8.36 -7.85 7.62
N CYS A 93 -8.28 -6.53 7.76
CA CYS A 93 -7.98 -5.64 6.65
C CYS A 93 -6.61 -5.91 6.03
N VAL A 94 -5.57 -6.17 6.83
CA VAL A 94 -4.23 -6.53 6.33
C VAL A 94 -4.26 -7.84 5.55
N VAL A 95 -4.94 -8.87 6.08
CA VAL A 95 -5.08 -10.17 5.40
C VAL A 95 -5.87 -10.01 4.10
N MET A 96 -6.97 -9.27 4.12
CA MET A 96 -7.79 -8.99 2.94
C MET A 96 -7.02 -8.21 1.87
N PHE A 97 -6.22 -7.23 2.27
CA PHE A 97 -5.36 -6.47 1.34
C PHE A 97 -4.32 -7.38 0.68
N ALA A 98 -3.61 -8.19 1.48
CA ALA A 98 -2.61 -9.13 0.98
C ALA A 98 -3.23 -10.18 0.03
N ALA A 99 -4.37 -10.76 0.40
CA ALA A 99 -5.10 -11.71 -0.44
C ALA A 99 -5.61 -11.04 -1.72
N GLY A 100 -6.18 -9.83 -1.60
CA GLY A 100 -6.68 -9.03 -2.71
C GLY A 100 -5.60 -8.71 -3.73
N GLU A 101 -4.40 -8.34 -3.29
CA GLU A 101 -3.26 -8.14 -4.21
C GLU A 101 -2.91 -9.39 -5.00
N VAL A 102 -2.86 -10.55 -4.33
CA VAL A 102 -2.53 -11.82 -4.98
C VAL A 102 -3.62 -12.21 -5.98
N VAL A 103 -4.88 -12.10 -5.60
CA VAL A 103 -6.03 -12.42 -6.46
C VAL A 103 -6.07 -11.47 -7.66
N LEU A 104 -5.97 -10.16 -7.43
CA LEU A 104 -6.01 -9.15 -8.49
C LEU A 104 -4.85 -9.34 -9.48
N SER A 105 -3.65 -9.65 -8.97
CA SER A 105 -2.51 -9.91 -9.85
C SER A 105 -2.69 -11.16 -10.71
N ARG A 106 -3.24 -12.24 -10.13
CA ARG A 106 -3.58 -13.45 -10.89
C ARG A 106 -4.66 -13.19 -11.95
N LEU A 107 -5.67 -12.39 -11.63
CA LEU A 107 -6.71 -11.99 -12.58
C LEU A 107 -6.13 -11.17 -13.72
N LEU A 108 -5.32 -10.14 -13.42
CA LEU A 108 -4.68 -9.30 -14.45
C LEU A 108 -3.73 -10.10 -15.35
N TYR A 109 -3.04 -11.10 -14.80
CA TYR A 109 -2.26 -12.05 -15.57
C TYR A 109 -3.12 -12.94 -16.46
N ALA A 110 -4.25 -13.44 -15.94
CA ALA A 110 -5.20 -14.21 -16.73
C ALA A 110 -5.78 -13.41 -17.91
N PHE A 111 -6.01 -12.10 -17.72
CA PHE A 111 -6.41 -11.17 -18.77
C PHE A 111 -5.25 -10.67 -19.67
N ARG A 112 -4.02 -11.19 -19.48
CA ARG A 112 -2.79 -10.80 -20.22
C ARG A 112 -2.45 -9.30 -20.14
N LEU A 113 -2.97 -8.59 -19.16
CA LEU A 113 -2.62 -7.19 -18.88
C LEU A 113 -1.30 -7.08 -18.10
N ARG A 114 -0.81 -8.20 -17.55
CA ARG A 114 0.43 -8.28 -16.77
C ARG A 114 1.25 -9.49 -17.22
N ASP A 115 2.57 -9.32 -17.31
CA ASP A 115 3.49 -10.38 -17.78
C ASP A 115 3.77 -11.47 -16.73
N ARG A 116 3.40 -11.26 -15.46
CA ARG A 116 3.64 -12.19 -14.35
C ARG A 116 2.41 -12.34 -13.44
N PRO A 117 2.16 -13.56 -12.91
CA PRO A 117 0.96 -13.90 -12.13
C PRO A 117 0.97 -13.40 -10.68
N TYR A 118 1.93 -12.55 -10.34
CA TYR A 118 2.21 -12.14 -8.98
C TYR A 118 2.42 -10.63 -8.98
#